data_AF-A0A1H2YVM5-F1
#
_entry.id   AF-A0A1H2YVM5-F1
#
_cell.length_a   1.000
_cell.length_b   1.000
_cell.length_c   1.000
_cell.angle_alpha   90.00
_cell.angle_beta   90.00
_cell.angle_gamma   90.00
#
_symmetry.space_group_name_H-M   'P 1'
#
loop_
_entity.id
_entity.type
_entity.pdbx_description
1 polymer ?
#
loop_
_entity_poly.entity_id
_entity_poly.type
_entity_poly.pdbx_seq_one_letter_code
_entity_poly.pdbx_strand_id
1 'polypeptide(L)'
;RMVEFADTTGKIIQLLYYPPYHSKYNPIERCGGILEQHWNGAQLVDTATMLAWAKSMTWKGSHPMVKLSRRLYQKGVSLSRKAMREIEARLERNPLLPKWDILIRPT
;
A
#
# COMPACT_ATOMS: atom_id res chain seq x y z
N ARG A 1 -1.14 2.85 13.41
CA ARG A 1 -1.89 1.74 12.75
C ARG A 1 -3.24 2.24 12.26
N MET A 2 -4.03 1.48 11.46
CA MET A 2 -5.30 2.00 10.92
C MET A 2 -6.33 2.40 12.00
N VAL A 3 -6.44 1.61 13.07
CA VAL A 3 -7.31 1.94 14.21
C VAL A 3 -6.91 3.25 14.88
N GLU A 4 -5.64 3.37 15.29
CA GLU A 4 -5.06 4.60 15.84
C GLU A 4 -5.19 5.80 14.89
N PHE A 5 -5.05 5.57 13.58
CA PHE A 5 -5.22 6.61 12.56
C PHE A 5 -6.69 7.07 12.48
N ALA A 6 -7.65 6.16 12.58
CA ALA A 6 -9.06 6.51 12.69
C ALA A 6 -9.31 7.41 13.91
N ASP A 7 -8.79 7.02 15.08
CA ASP A 7 -8.92 7.80 16.33
C ASP A 7 -8.29 9.18 16.19
N THR A 8 -7.04 9.24 15.75
CA THR A 8 -6.27 10.50 15.65
C THR A 8 -6.92 11.48 14.67
N THR A 9 -7.57 10.98 13.62
CA THR A 9 -8.19 11.82 12.60
C THR A 9 -9.68 12.08 12.84
N GLY A 10 -10.30 11.35 13.78
CA GLY A 10 -11.75 11.34 13.97
C GLY A 10 -12.53 10.86 12.75
N LYS A 11 -11.90 10.10 11.85
CA LYS A 11 -12.51 9.65 10.59
C LYS A 11 -12.93 8.20 10.67
N ILE A 12 -14.12 7.92 10.13
CA ILE A 12 -14.55 6.56 9.84
C ILE A 12 -13.74 6.03 8.65
N ILE A 13 -13.20 4.84 8.78
CA ILE A 13 -12.37 4.21 7.75
C ILE A 13 -13.01 2.91 7.31
N GLN A 14 -13.31 2.85 6.01
CA GLN A 14 -13.77 1.63 5.35
C GLN A 14 -12.57 0.99 4.64
N LEU A 15 -12.11 -0.15 5.15
CA LEU A 15 -11.05 -0.95 4.54
C LEU A 15 -11.69 -2.04 3.68
N LEU A 16 -11.86 -1.74 2.39
CA LEU A 16 -12.31 -2.70 1.39
C LEU A 16 -11.11 -3.19 0.57
N TYR A 17 -10.75 -4.45 0.76
CA TYR A 17 -9.66 -5.12 0.06
C TYR A 17 -10.16 -5.99 -1.09
N TYR A 18 -9.38 -6.01 -2.16
CA TYR A 18 -9.55 -7.00 -3.21
C TYR A 18 -9.20 -8.41 -2.69
N PRO A 19 -10.02 -9.44 -2.99
CA PRO A 19 -9.65 -10.82 -2.72
C PRO A 19 -8.34 -11.22 -3.44
N PRO A 20 -7.72 -12.36 -3.10
CA PRO A 20 -6.50 -12.82 -3.75
C PRO A 20 -6.68 -12.88 -5.27
N TYR A 21 -5.60 -12.63 -6.02
CA TYR A 21 -5.56 -12.62 -7.49
C TYR A 21 -6.31 -11.46 -8.20
N HIS A 22 -6.76 -10.46 -7.44
CA HIS A 22 -7.47 -9.31 -8.00
C HIS A 22 -6.65 -8.01 -8.05
N SER A 23 -5.38 -8.02 -7.62
CA SER A 23 -4.51 -6.83 -7.68
C SER A 23 -4.40 -6.25 -9.08
N LYS A 24 -4.44 -7.07 -10.14
CA LYS A 24 -4.44 -6.64 -11.55
C LYS A 24 -5.56 -5.65 -11.92
N TYR A 25 -6.64 -5.61 -11.14
CA TYR A 25 -7.74 -4.68 -11.36
C TYR A 25 -7.53 -3.34 -10.64
N ASN A 26 -6.60 -3.26 -9.68
CA ASN A 26 -6.25 -2.02 -9.03
C ASN A 26 -5.52 -1.11 -10.03
N PRO A 27 -6.06 0.08 -10.37
CA PRO A 27 -5.46 0.97 -11.34
C PRO A 27 -4.02 1.37 -11.03
N ILE A 28 -3.59 1.30 -9.75
CA ILE A 28 -2.22 1.62 -9.35
C ILE A 28 -1.20 0.64 -9.95
N GLU A 29 -1.58 -0.63 -10.14
CA GLU A 29 -0.68 -1.65 -10.69
C GLU A 29 -0.32 -1.37 -12.16
N ARG A 30 -1.18 -0.65 -12.90
CA ARG A 30 -0.91 -0.28 -14.30
C ARG A 30 0.30 0.64 -14.44
N CYS A 31 0.50 1.53 -13.47
CA CYS A 31 1.70 2.38 -13.43
C CYS A 31 2.97 1.53 -13.28
N GLY A 32 2.91 0.48 -12.46
CA GLY A 32 3.99 -0.49 -12.30
C GLY A 32 4.30 -1.24 -13.60
N GLY A 33 3.27 -1.72 -14.30
CA GLY A 33 3.45 -2.39 -15.58
C GLY A 33 4.09 -1.50 -16.65
N ILE A 34 3.78 -0.20 -16.68
CA ILE A 34 4.44 0.74 -17.60
C ILE A 34 5.88 1.02 -17.21
N LEU A 35 6.17 1.15 -15.92
CA LEU A 35 7.56 1.26 -15.46
C LEU A 35 8.36 0.01 -15.86
N GLU A 36 7.76 -1.17 -15.72
CA GLU A 36 8.35 -2.45 -16.12
C GLU A 36 8.68 -2.50 -17.62
N GLN A 37 7.75 -2.04 -18.46
CA GLN A 37 7.97 -1.93 -19.91
C GLN A 37 8.99 -0.84 -20.27
N HIS A 38 9.04 0.26 -19.50
CA HIS A 38 9.91 1.39 -19.79
C HIS A 38 11.40 1.05 -19.65
N TRP A 39 11.78 0.34 -18.59
CA TRP A 39 13.16 -0.11 -18.40
C TRP A 39 13.45 -1.46 -19.05
N ASN A 40 12.56 -2.02 -19.87
CA ASN A 40 12.63 -3.37 -20.44
C ASN A 40 14.03 -3.74 -20.98
N GLY A 41 14.76 -4.59 -20.24
CA GLY A 41 16.13 -5.02 -20.57
C GLY A 41 17.26 -4.09 -20.11
N ALA A 42 16.95 -2.93 -19.52
CA ALA A 42 17.92 -2.04 -18.92
C ALA A 42 18.50 -2.64 -17.62
N GLN A 43 19.82 -2.54 -17.47
CA GLN A 43 20.49 -2.97 -16.24
C GLN A 43 20.41 -1.88 -15.18
N LEU A 44 19.66 -2.14 -14.11
CA LEU A 44 19.52 -1.24 -12.97
C LEU A 44 20.67 -1.46 -11.97
N VAL A 45 21.89 -1.15 -12.40
CA VAL A 45 23.14 -1.51 -11.69
C VAL A 45 23.33 -0.78 -10.36
N ASP A 46 22.68 0.37 -10.17
CA ASP A 46 22.77 1.15 -8.94
C ASP A 46 21.50 1.99 -8.71
N THR A 47 21.42 2.60 -7.53
CA THR A 47 20.25 3.40 -7.12
C THR A 47 20.08 4.66 -7.98
N ALA A 48 21.15 5.31 -8.42
CA ALA A 48 21.07 6.50 -9.26
C ALA A 48 20.52 6.13 -10.64
N THR A 49 21.01 5.05 -11.24
CA THR A 49 20.53 4.49 -12.51
C THR A 49 19.05 4.13 -12.42
N MET A 50 18.63 3.39 -11.38
CA MET A 50 17.23 3.06 -11.14
C MET A 50 16.35 4.31 -11.01
N LEU A 51 16.79 5.32 -10.25
CA LEU A 51 16.04 6.57 -10.08
C LEU A 51 15.93 7.37 -11.38
N ALA A 52 16.97 7.37 -12.21
CA ALA A 52 16.96 8.04 -13.50
C ALA A 52 15.91 7.41 -14.44
N TRP A 53 15.87 6.07 -14.51
CA TRP A 53 14.84 5.33 -15.26
C TRP A 53 13.43 5.60 -14.74
N ALA A 54 13.24 5.54 -13.41
CA ALA A 54 11.94 5.80 -12.81
C ALA A 54 11.46 7.23 -13.10
N LYS A 55 12.35 8.23 -13.12
CA LYS A 55 12.00 9.63 -13.41
C LYS A 55 11.72 9.89 -14.89
N SER A 56 12.36 9.16 -15.80
CA SER A 56 12.22 9.35 -17.25
C SER A 56 10.98 8.69 -17.83
N MET A 57 10.35 7.75 -17.09
CA MET A 57 9.09 7.15 -17.53
C MET A 57 7.98 8.21 -17.66
N THR A 58 6.96 7.87 -18.43
CA THR A 58 5.73 8.67 -18.54
C THR A 58 4.53 7.84 -18.13
N TRP A 59 3.72 8.36 -17.20
CA TRP A 59 2.43 7.78 -16.81
C TRP A 59 1.31 8.78 -17.07
N LYS A 60 0.33 8.38 -17.91
CA LYS A 60 -0.77 9.26 -18.35
C LYS A 60 -0.29 10.62 -18.89
N GLY A 61 0.80 10.62 -19.65
CA GLY A 61 1.38 11.83 -20.25
C GLY A 61 2.20 12.70 -19.29
N SER A 62 2.42 12.27 -18.05
CA SER A 62 3.19 13.03 -17.05
C SER A 62 4.39 12.24 -16.53
N HIS A 63 5.49 12.93 -16.25
CA HIS A 63 6.63 12.34 -15.53
C HIS A 63 6.32 12.20 -14.04
N PRO A 64 6.76 11.11 -13.39
CA PRO A 64 6.52 10.92 -11.97
C PRO A 64 7.46 11.78 -11.11
N MET A 65 6.97 12.17 -9.93
CA MET A 65 7.83 12.68 -8.87
C MET A 65 8.43 11.50 -8.10
N VAL A 66 9.75 11.34 -8.16
CA VAL A 66 10.46 10.23 -7.50
C VAL A 66 11.33 10.76 -6.36
N LYS A 67 11.13 10.22 -5.15
CA LYS A 67 11.94 10.53 -3.95
C LYS A 67 12.53 9.26 -3.37
N LEU A 68 13.84 9.27 -3.11
CA LEU A 68 14.54 8.19 -2.41
C LEU A 68 14.41 8.40 -0.90
N SER A 69 13.82 7.42 -0.21
CA SER A 69 13.88 7.36 1.26
C SER A 69 15.06 6.49 1.69
N ARG A 70 15.96 7.06 2.50
CA ARG A 70 17.04 6.31 3.18
C ARG A 70 16.62 5.76 4.54
N ARG A 71 15.35 5.95 4.92
CA ARG A 71 14.83 5.43 6.20
C ARG A 71 14.84 3.91 6.14
N LEU A 72 15.49 3.28 7.10
CA LEU A 72 15.44 1.84 7.28
C LEU A 72 14.05 1.44 7.74
N TYR A 73 13.36 0.63 6.93
CA TYR A 73 12.09 0.05 7.32
C TYR A 73 12.37 -1.18 8.19
N GLN A 74 12.11 -1.06 9.50
CA GLN A 74 12.29 -2.18 10.41
C GLN A 74 11.33 -3.32 10.04
N LYS A 75 11.90 -4.48 9.71
CA LYS A 75 11.16 -5.71 9.41
C LYS A 75 10.99 -6.54 10.68
N GLY A 76 10.02 -7.45 10.71
CA GLY A 76 9.80 -8.37 11.83
C GLY A 76 8.97 -7.79 12.99
N VAL A 77 8.46 -6.56 12.86
CA VAL A 77 7.55 -5.97 13.85
C VAL A 77 6.17 -6.63 13.70
N SER A 78 5.89 -7.61 14.56
CA SER A 78 4.56 -8.22 14.69
C SER A 78 3.92 -7.82 16.02
N LEU A 79 2.59 -7.73 16.04
CA LEU A 79 1.89 -7.60 17.32
C LEU A 79 1.86 -8.93 18.05
N SER A 80 1.97 -8.87 19.37
CA SER A 80 1.61 -10.01 20.21
C SER A 80 0.12 -10.36 20.01
N ARG A 81 -0.24 -11.63 20.22
CA ARG A 81 -1.64 -12.08 20.15
C ARG A 81 -2.55 -11.28 21.09
N LYS A 82 -2.04 -10.91 22.28
CA LYS A 82 -2.79 -10.11 23.26
C LYS A 82 -3.12 -8.73 22.69
N ALA A 83 -2.12 -8.02 22.16
CA ALA A 83 -2.32 -6.70 21.58
C ALA A 83 -3.20 -6.75 20.31
N MET A 84 -3.13 -7.81 19.51
CA MET A 84 -4.05 -7.98 18.36
C MET A 84 -5.52 -8.13 18.77
N ARG A 85 -5.81 -8.76 19.92
CA ARG A 85 -7.21 -8.95 20.36
C ARG A 85 -7.93 -7.62 20.61
N GLU A 86 -7.23 -6.66 21.21
CA GLU A 86 -7.77 -5.31 21.44
C GLU A 86 -8.06 -4.58 20.13
N ILE A 87 -7.20 -4.76 19.12
CA ILE A 87 -7.42 -4.22 17.78
C ILE A 87 -8.61 -4.91 17.10
N GLU A 88 -8.66 -6.24 17.10
CA GLU A 88 -9.72 -7.04 16.47
C GLU A 88 -11.11 -6.74 17.04
N ALA A 89 -11.22 -6.47 18.35
CA ALA A 89 -12.47 -6.10 19.00
C ALA A 89 -13.08 -4.79 18.44
N ARG A 90 -12.26 -3.95 17.79
CA ARG A 90 -12.68 -2.68 17.19
C ARG A 90 -12.98 -2.78 15.69
N LEU A 91 -12.76 -3.95 15.07
CA LEU A 91 -12.97 -4.14 13.64
C LEU A 91 -14.40 -4.62 13.38
N GLU A 92 -15.25 -3.73 12.86
CA GLU A 92 -16.60 -4.09 12.41
C GLU A 92 -16.48 -4.81 11.06
N ARG A 93 -16.71 -6.13 11.05
CA ARG A 93 -16.58 -6.95 9.84
C ARG A 93 -17.92 -7.08 9.13
N ASN A 94 -17.93 -6.86 7.82
CA ASN A 94 -19.12 -7.09 7.00
C ASN A 94 -19.53 -8.58 7.06
N PRO A 95 -20.82 -8.91 7.23
CA PRO A 95 -21.27 -10.30 7.36
C PRO A 95 -21.06 -11.14 6.09
N LEU A 96 -21.10 -10.52 4.91
CA LEU A 96 -20.90 -11.21 3.63
C LEU A 96 -19.42 -11.33 3.25
N LEU A 97 -18.61 -10.34 3.63
CA LEU A 97 -17.19 -10.25 3.28
C LEU A 97 -16.30 -9.98 4.50
N PRO A 98 -16.37 -10.80 5.56
CA PRO A 98 -15.77 -10.46 6.86
C PRO A 98 -14.24 -10.36 6.82
N LYS A 99 -13.59 -10.97 5.81
CA LYS A 99 -12.14 -10.91 5.61
C LYS A 99 -11.69 -9.67 4.83
N TRP A 100 -12.56 -9.10 4.00
CA TRP A 100 -12.20 -8.15 2.96
C TRP A 100 -12.82 -6.77 3.17
N ASP A 101 -13.91 -6.70 3.91
CA ASP A 101 -14.65 -5.49 4.20
C ASP A 101 -14.68 -5.29 5.72
N ILE A 102 -13.93 -4.28 6.17
CA ILE A 102 -13.76 -3.93 7.58
C ILE A 102 -14.03 -2.44 7.75
N LEU A 103 -15.00 -2.12 8.59
CA LEU A 103 -15.29 -0.77 9.03
C LEU A 103 -14.58 -0.50 10.36
N ILE A 104 -13.96 0.66 10.49
CA ILE A 104 -13.31 1.14 11.70
C ILE A 104 -13.90 2.50 12.04
N ARG A 105 -14.46 2.61 13.25
CA ARG A 105 -14.95 3.88 13.79
C ARG A 105 -13.93 4.48 14.76
N PRO A 106 -13.79 5.82 14.78
CA PRO A 106 -13.03 6.49 15.83
C PRO A 106 -13.70 6.27 17.18
N THR A 107 -12.91 6.23 18.24
CA THR A 107 -13.37 6.22 19.64
C THR A 107 -13.14 7.56 20.30
#